data_AF-A0A7J8QQN2-F1
#
_entry.id   AF-A0A7J8QQN2-F1
#
_cell.length_a   1.000
_cell.length_b   1.000
_cell.length_c   1.000
_cell.angle_alpha   90.00
_cell.angle_beta   90.00
_cell.angle_gamma   90.00
#
_symmetry.space_group_name_H-M   'P 1'
#
loop_
_entity.id
_entity.type
_entity.pdbx_description
1 polymer ?
#
loop_
_entity_poly.entity_id
_entity_poly.type
_entity_poly.pdbx_seq_one_letter_code
_entity_poly.pdbx_strand_id
1 'polypeptide(L)'
;HGYHGRAPGRILHTYCGSALGFDPLTKVYKVVHINNDGYGIEVFTIGSDKTWRKVPLPWPVEKPQKYIFSMDISNEKVSKTKLPYIGKTIMKEHYDLVAMDEKLAFVYKGSESKIDVWVLNDFGRQVWSMEHSIVANWEAEKKLPQFMKLVAVASWRNGEVIMFKAIENFVWDHHDFIYLYDTKSKEMKEFKMKLQYVTKFIPHRSSLVSWRTEMD
;
A
#
# COMPACT_ATOMS: atom_id res chain seq x y z
N HIS A 1 17.94 13.62 -19.29
CA HIS A 1 18.03 14.78 -18.38
C HIS A 1 17.41 14.41 -17.05
N GLY A 2 18.21 14.31 -15.98
CA GLY A 2 17.72 14.00 -14.64
C GLY A 2 17.23 15.26 -13.94
N TYR A 3 16.01 15.26 -13.43
CA TYR A 3 15.47 16.35 -12.62
C TYR A 3 16.02 16.24 -11.20
N HIS A 4 16.96 17.12 -10.84
CA HIS A 4 17.39 17.33 -9.46
C HIS A 4 16.51 18.41 -8.82
N GLY A 5 15.45 18.01 -8.12
CA GLY A 5 14.74 18.89 -7.21
C GLY A 5 15.54 19.07 -5.93
N ARG A 6 16.06 20.28 -5.66
CA ARG A 6 16.58 20.64 -4.32
C ARG A 6 15.40 20.92 -3.41
N ALA A 7 15.20 20.08 -2.40
CA ALA A 7 14.37 20.44 -1.25
C ALA A 7 15.06 21.56 -0.45
N PRO A 8 14.31 22.53 0.12
CA PRO A 8 14.90 23.61 0.88
C PRO A 8 15.34 23.13 2.28
N GLY A 9 16.60 23.40 2.62
CA GLY A 9 17.11 23.39 4.00
C GLY A 9 17.52 22.03 4.57
N ARG A 10 18.70 21.99 5.22
CA ARG A 10 19.15 20.88 6.07
C ARG A 10 18.17 20.72 7.23
N ILE A 11 17.19 19.83 7.09
CA ILE A 11 16.38 19.34 8.20
C ILE A 11 16.78 17.87 8.41
N LEU A 12 17.14 17.51 9.63
CA LEU A 12 17.41 16.12 10.02
C LEU A 12 16.06 15.39 10.10
N HIS A 13 15.67 14.73 9.01
CA HIS A 13 14.37 14.06 8.91
C HIS A 13 14.46 12.58 9.29
N THR A 14 13.97 12.21 10.47
CA THR A 14 13.86 10.80 10.88
C THR A 14 12.60 10.10 10.36
N TYR A 15 11.57 10.84 9.91
CA TYR A 15 10.27 10.29 9.49
C TYR A 15 9.63 11.01 8.29
N CYS A 16 10.39 11.31 7.23
CA CYS A 16 9.84 11.87 5.99
C CYS A 16 9.65 10.81 4.91
N GLY A 17 8.55 10.92 4.18
CA GLY A 17 8.24 10.12 2.99
C GLY A 17 8.20 11.01 1.74
N SER A 18 8.73 10.52 0.63
CA SER A 18 8.55 11.15 -0.69
C SER A 18 7.89 10.15 -1.64
N ALA A 19 6.93 10.62 -2.43
CA ALA A 19 6.23 9.82 -3.42
C ALA A 19 6.12 10.59 -4.75
N LEU A 20 6.15 9.86 -5.85
CA LEU A 20 5.83 10.40 -7.18
C LEU A 20 4.42 9.95 -7.54
N GLY A 21 3.54 10.92 -7.79
CA GLY A 21 2.20 10.69 -8.30
C GLY A 21 2.14 11.00 -9.79
N PHE A 22 1.68 10.08 -10.62
CA PHE A 22 1.42 10.35 -12.04
C PHE A 22 -0.06 10.67 -12.22
N ASP A 23 -0.37 11.82 -12.80
CA ASP A 23 -1.72 12.17 -13.22
C ASP A 23 -1.94 11.65 -14.66
N PRO A 24 -2.75 10.59 -14.85
CA PRO A 24 -2.97 10.01 -16.17
C PRO A 24 -3.83 10.90 -17.08
N LEU A 25 -4.56 11.88 -16.55
CA LEU A 25 -5.37 12.83 -17.33
C LEU A 25 -4.47 13.90 -17.95
N THR A 26 -3.63 14.53 -17.12
CA THR A 26 -2.74 15.62 -17.56
C THR A 26 -1.39 15.13 -18.08
N LYS A 27 -1.06 13.85 -17.88
CA LYS A 27 0.23 13.22 -18.22
C LYS A 27 1.42 13.87 -17.50
N VAL A 28 1.21 14.41 -16.30
CA VAL A 28 2.24 15.08 -15.50
C VAL A 28 2.53 14.28 -14.24
N TYR A 29 3.81 14.22 -13.87
CA TYR A 29 4.23 13.72 -12.57
C TYR A 29 4.22 14.86 -11.55
N LYS A 30 3.57 14.64 -10.41
CA LYS A 30 3.66 15.49 -9.23
C LYS A 30 4.52 14.80 -8.18
N VAL A 31 5.40 15.57 -7.54
CA VAL A 31 6.19 15.09 -6.41
C VAL A 31 5.44 15.43 -5.15
N VAL A 32 5.12 14.43 -4.35
CA VAL A 32 4.48 14.58 -3.05
C VAL A 32 5.53 14.35 -1.97
N HIS A 33 5.79 15.37 -1.15
CA HIS A 33 6.58 15.22 0.06
C HIS A 33 5.64 15.17 1.26
N ILE A 34 5.76 14.13 2.07
CA ILE A 34 5.03 13.93 3.32
C ILE A 34 6.01 14.08 4.47
N ASN A 35 5.89 15.18 5.20
CA ASN A 35 6.62 15.37 6.45
C ASN A 35 5.77 14.86 7.62
N ASN A 36 6.32 13.95 8.42
CA ASN A 36 5.77 13.57 9.72
C ASN A 36 6.81 13.87 10.78
N ASP A 37 6.59 14.91 11.58
CA ASP A 37 7.53 15.40 12.60
C ASP A 37 7.08 15.04 14.03
N GLY A 38 6.16 14.08 14.16
CA GLY A 38 5.58 13.68 15.44
C GLY A 38 4.44 14.56 15.94
N TYR A 39 4.25 15.75 15.35
CA TYR A 39 3.14 16.67 15.64
C TYR A 39 2.17 16.82 14.48
N GLY A 40 2.63 16.51 13.26
CA GLY A 40 1.96 16.88 12.04
C GLY A 40 2.05 15.87 10.90
N ILE A 41 1.15 16.00 9.93
CA ILE A 41 1.39 15.60 8.55
C ILE A 41 1.37 16.89 7.74
N GLU A 42 2.39 17.12 6.91
CA GLU A 42 2.36 18.17 5.91
C GLU A 42 2.53 17.57 4.53
N VAL A 43 1.72 18.02 3.58
CA VAL A 43 1.75 17.57 2.20
C VAL A 43 2.18 18.74 1.33
N PHE A 44 3.27 18.55 0.59
CA PHE A 44 3.75 19.51 -0.39
C PHE A 44 3.68 18.88 -1.78
N THR A 45 3.31 19.69 -2.78
CA THR A 45 3.25 19.26 -4.18
C THR A 45 3.99 20.26 -5.09
N ILE A 46 4.57 19.75 -6.17
CA ILE A 46 4.95 20.57 -7.33
C ILE A 46 3.77 20.58 -8.29
N GLY A 47 3.13 21.73 -8.44
CA GLY A 47 2.02 21.91 -9.37
C GLY A 47 2.46 22.00 -10.84
N SER A 48 1.49 22.13 -11.73
CA SER A 48 1.73 22.36 -13.17
C SER A 48 2.53 23.64 -13.46
N ASP A 49 2.49 24.61 -12.54
CA ASP A 49 3.26 25.84 -12.52
C ASP A 49 4.75 25.64 -12.14
N LYS A 50 5.16 24.40 -11.84
CA LYS A 50 6.55 24.01 -11.50
C LYS A 50 7.07 24.66 -10.20
N THR A 51 6.17 25.09 -9.31
CA THR A 51 6.54 25.63 -8.00
C THR A 51 6.08 24.72 -6.87
N TRP A 52 6.86 24.67 -5.78
CA TRP A 52 6.47 23.96 -4.56
C TRP A 52 5.44 24.78 -3.80
N ARG A 53 4.34 24.13 -3.39
CA ARG A 53 3.37 24.70 -2.47
C ARG A 53 2.88 23.68 -1.46
N LYS A 54 2.43 24.16 -0.30
CA LYS A 54 1.75 23.35 0.71
C LYS A 54 0.31 23.09 0.25
N VAL A 55 -0.13 21.83 0.31
CA VAL A 55 -1.52 21.44 0.12
C VAL A 55 -2.22 21.59 1.47
N PRO A 56 -3.28 22.40 1.57
CA PRO A 56 -3.99 22.57 2.83
C PRO A 56 -4.66 21.27 3.25
N LEU A 57 -4.44 20.86 4.50
CA LEU A 57 -5.18 19.75 5.09
C LEU A 57 -6.50 20.29 5.68
N PRO A 58 -7.65 19.65 5.40
CA PRO A 58 -8.94 20.11 5.92
C PRO A 58 -9.12 19.91 7.44
N TRP A 59 -8.18 19.24 8.10
CA TRP A 59 -8.29 18.80 9.49
C TRP A 59 -6.98 19.01 10.26
N PRO A 60 -7.07 19.19 11.58
CA PRO A 60 -5.89 19.13 12.45
C PRO A 60 -5.31 17.71 12.46
N VAL A 61 -4.02 17.61 12.75
CA VAL A 61 -3.29 16.34 12.70
C VAL A 61 -3.62 15.53 13.94
N GLU A 62 -4.47 14.52 13.77
CA GLU A 62 -4.80 13.53 14.79
C GLU A 62 -3.87 12.31 14.70
N LYS A 63 -3.84 11.48 15.76
CA LYS A 63 -2.99 10.28 15.80
C LYS A 63 -3.16 9.43 14.53
N PRO A 64 -2.07 9.19 13.76
CA PRO A 64 -2.14 8.63 12.40
C PRO A 64 -2.58 7.16 12.33
N GLN A 65 -2.64 6.45 13.45
CA GLN A 65 -2.83 4.99 13.51
C GLN A 65 -4.25 4.51 13.13
N LYS A 66 -5.20 5.40 12.87
CA LYS A 66 -6.60 5.05 12.58
C LYS A 66 -7.04 5.32 11.14
N TYR A 67 -6.18 5.94 10.33
CA TYR A 67 -6.57 6.47 9.04
C TYR A 67 -5.54 6.18 7.95
N ILE A 68 -6.04 6.06 6.73
CA ILE A 68 -5.27 6.13 5.50
C ILE A 68 -5.44 7.55 4.97
N PHE A 69 -4.33 8.18 4.63
CA PHE A 69 -4.33 9.46 3.92
C PHE A 69 -4.08 9.18 2.44
N SER A 70 -4.95 9.71 1.58
CA SER A 70 -4.83 9.63 0.14
C SER A 70 -4.90 11.02 -0.47
N MET A 71 -4.34 11.20 -1.66
CA MET A 71 -4.37 12.45 -2.39
C MET A 71 -4.85 12.17 -3.82
N ASP A 72 -5.91 12.86 -4.22
CA ASP A 72 -6.25 13.02 -5.62
C ASP A 72 -5.20 13.95 -6.24
N ILE A 73 -4.39 13.39 -7.14
CA ILE A 73 -3.28 14.13 -7.76
C ILE A 73 -3.82 15.18 -8.73
N SER A 74 -4.90 14.88 -9.47
CA SER A 74 -5.46 15.78 -10.47
C SER A 74 -6.03 17.03 -9.80
N ASN A 75 -6.84 16.84 -8.75
CA ASN A 75 -7.48 17.95 -8.02
C ASN A 75 -6.66 18.46 -6.83
N GLU A 76 -5.53 17.84 -6.51
CA GLU A 76 -4.70 18.11 -5.33
C GLU A 76 -5.49 18.05 -4.01
N LYS A 77 -6.53 17.23 -3.98
CA LYS A 77 -7.43 17.09 -2.84
C LYS A 77 -6.98 15.94 -1.96
N VAL A 78 -6.71 16.23 -0.69
CA VAL A 78 -6.39 15.21 0.31
C VAL A 78 -7.68 14.66 0.91
N SER A 79 -7.71 13.34 1.08
CA SER A 79 -8.79 12.59 1.73
C SER A 79 -8.25 11.77 2.90
N LYS A 80 -9.10 11.58 3.90
CA LYS A 80 -8.82 10.78 5.09
C LYS A 80 -9.85 9.65 5.16
N THR A 81 -9.38 8.41 5.04
CA THR A 81 -10.21 7.20 5.08
C THR A 81 -9.96 6.45 6.38
N LYS A 82 -11.01 6.13 7.15
CA LYS A 82 -10.90 5.29 8.34
C LYS A 82 -10.42 3.89 7.96
N LEU A 83 -9.56 3.30 8.77
CA LEU A 83 -9.25 1.87 8.67
C LEU A 83 -10.49 1.02 8.98
N PRO A 84 -10.60 -0.20 8.43
CA PRO A 84 -11.68 -1.11 8.79
C PRO A 84 -11.66 -1.42 10.30
N TYR A 85 -12.85 -1.53 10.90
CA TYR A 85 -12.97 -1.86 12.32
C TYR A 85 -12.79 -3.36 12.52
N ILE A 86 -11.72 -3.74 13.22
CA ILE A 86 -11.38 -5.14 13.50
C ILE A 86 -11.45 -5.50 14.99
N GLY A 87 -12.07 -4.64 15.81
CA GLY A 87 -12.21 -4.86 17.26
C GLY A 87 -10.96 -4.62 18.11
N LYS A 88 -9.84 -4.20 17.51
CA LYS A 88 -8.57 -3.93 18.21
C LYS A 88 -7.78 -2.80 17.56
N THR A 89 -6.77 -2.31 18.28
CA THR A 89 -5.82 -1.32 17.73
C THR A 89 -4.95 -1.98 16.66
N ILE A 90 -4.82 -1.29 15.52
CA ILE A 90 -4.08 -1.77 14.35
C ILE A 90 -2.70 -1.10 14.34
N MET A 91 -1.64 -1.92 14.33
CA MET A 91 -0.26 -1.45 14.13
C MET A 91 0.06 -1.41 12.63
N LYS A 92 0.93 -0.49 12.20
CA LYS A 92 1.19 -0.23 10.77
C LYS A 92 1.81 -1.44 10.07
N GLU A 93 2.67 -2.16 10.78
CA GLU A 93 3.36 -3.38 10.37
C GLU A 93 2.40 -4.56 10.14
N HIS A 94 1.20 -4.52 10.74
CA HIS A 94 0.21 -5.60 10.64
C HIS A 94 -0.67 -5.49 9.40
N TYR A 95 -0.45 -4.51 8.52
CA TYR A 95 -1.21 -4.45 7.29
C TYR A 95 -0.43 -3.88 6.11
N ASP A 96 -0.85 -4.32 4.93
CA ASP A 96 -0.41 -3.82 3.65
C ASP A 96 -1.59 -3.24 2.88
N LEU A 97 -1.30 -2.28 1.99
CA LEU A 97 -2.30 -1.69 1.10
C LEU A 97 -1.94 -2.09 -0.34
N VAL A 98 -2.91 -2.64 -1.06
CA VAL A 98 -2.75 -3.02 -2.47
C VAL A 98 -3.96 -2.57 -3.27
N ALA A 99 -3.75 -2.28 -4.55
CA ALA A 99 -4.84 -2.16 -5.50
C ALA A 99 -5.41 -3.56 -5.76
N MET A 100 -6.73 -3.71 -5.66
CA MET A 100 -7.45 -4.96 -5.90
C MET A 100 -8.76 -4.64 -6.61
N ASP A 101 -8.89 -5.13 -7.84
CA ASP A 101 -10.06 -4.86 -8.70
C ASP A 101 -10.39 -3.35 -8.78
N GLU A 102 -9.39 -2.53 -9.12
CA GLU A 102 -9.48 -1.06 -9.16
C GLU A 102 -9.88 -0.38 -7.84
N LYS A 103 -9.99 -1.12 -6.74
CA LYS A 103 -10.31 -0.64 -5.39
C LYS A 103 -9.08 -0.74 -4.48
N LEU A 104 -9.15 -0.08 -3.33
CA LEU A 104 -8.15 -0.23 -2.27
C LEU A 104 -8.49 -1.44 -1.42
N ALA A 105 -7.54 -2.38 -1.33
CA ALA A 105 -7.57 -3.45 -0.35
C ALA A 105 -6.65 -3.15 0.82
N PHE A 106 -7.16 -3.45 2.02
CA PHE A 106 -6.44 -3.48 3.29
C PHE A 106 -6.21 -4.95 3.66
N VAL A 107 -4.96 -5.38 3.53
CA VAL A 107 -4.55 -6.77 3.79
C VAL A 107 -3.99 -6.86 5.20
N TYR A 108 -4.81 -7.35 6.12
CA TYR A 108 -4.54 -7.40 7.56
C TYR A 108 -3.96 -8.73 7.99
N LYS A 109 -2.78 -8.71 8.61
CA LYS A 109 -2.09 -9.86 9.20
C LYS A 109 -2.54 -9.97 10.66
N GLY A 110 -3.60 -10.74 10.87
CA GLY A 110 -4.26 -10.86 12.17
C GLY A 110 -3.55 -11.77 13.15
N SER A 111 -2.82 -12.77 12.64
CA SER A 111 -1.99 -13.72 13.39
C SER A 111 -0.95 -14.36 12.47
N GLU A 112 -0.12 -15.26 13.00
CA GLU A 112 0.84 -16.05 12.21
C GLU A 112 0.19 -16.99 11.18
N SER A 113 -1.11 -17.26 11.32
CA SER A 113 -1.86 -18.21 10.49
C SER A 113 -3.09 -17.61 9.81
N LYS A 114 -3.34 -16.30 9.99
CA LYS A 114 -4.54 -15.66 9.44
C LYS A 114 -4.26 -14.28 8.82
N ILE A 115 -4.74 -14.11 7.59
CA ILE A 115 -4.78 -12.82 6.87
C ILE A 115 -6.22 -12.53 6.47
N ASP A 116 -6.73 -11.36 6.85
CA ASP A 116 -8.04 -10.86 6.41
C ASP A 116 -7.86 -9.78 5.35
N VAL A 117 -8.58 -9.87 4.24
CA VAL A 117 -8.54 -8.91 3.13
C VAL A 117 -9.84 -8.13 3.12
N TRP A 118 -9.74 -6.84 3.42
CA TRP A 118 -10.85 -5.90 3.40
C TRP A 118 -10.77 -5.04 2.15
N VAL A 119 -11.88 -4.85 1.44
CA VAL A 119 -11.95 -4.00 0.25
C VAL A 119 -12.81 -2.78 0.54
N LEU A 120 -12.31 -1.61 0.15
CA LEU A 120 -13.06 -0.36 0.23
C LEU A 120 -14.00 -0.27 -0.96
N ASN A 121 -15.25 -0.72 -0.77
CA ASN A 121 -16.26 -0.78 -1.82
C ASN A 121 -16.90 0.58 -2.11
N ASP A 122 -16.99 1.45 -1.12
CA ASP A 122 -17.46 2.83 -1.28
C ASP A 122 -16.46 3.79 -0.63
N PHE A 123 -15.75 4.55 -1.47
CA PHE A 123 -14.78 5.53 -1.00
C PHE A 123 -15.45 6.73 -0.32
N GLY A 124 -16.59 7.20 -0.84
CA GLY A 124 -17.29 8.38 -0.34
C GLY A 124 -17.90 8.13 1.04
N ARG A 125 -18.58 6.99 1.21
CA ARG A 125 -19.16 6.56 2.49
C ARG A 125 -18.17 5.83 3.39
N GLN A 126 -16.98 5.52 2.89
CA GLN A 126 -15.91 4.78 3.58
C GLN A 126 -16.34 3.37 4.03
N VAL A 127 -17.04 2.65 3.16
CA VAL A 127 -17.58 1.31 3.46
C VAL A 127 -16.54 0.24 3.13
N TRP A 128 -16.05 -0.40 4.17
CA TRP A 128 -15.19 -1.59 4.08
C TRP A 128 -16.02 -2.85 4.23
N SER A 129 -15.72 -3.87 3.42
CA SER A 129 -16.20 -5.24 3.61
C SER A 129 -15.03 -6.21 3.59
N MET A 130 -15.14 -7.25 4.41
CA MET A 130 -14.16 -8.35 4.42
C MET A 130 -14.51 -9.33 3.31
N GLU A 131 -13.71 -9.34 2.24
CA GLU A 131 -13.96 -10.16 1.05
C GLU A 131 -13.29 -11.54 1.14
N HIS A 132 -12.12 -11.60 1.78
CA HIS A 132 -11.37 -12.84 1.93
C HIS A 132 -10.78 -13.00 3.34
N SER A 133 -10.69 -14.25 3.79
CA SER A 133 -9.97 -14.66 4.99
C SER A 133 -9.09 -15.85 4.60
N ILE A 134 -7.78 -15.62 4.57
CA ILE A 134 -6.76 -16.62 4.30
C ILE A 134 -6.36 -17.25 5.63
N VAL A 135 -6.47 -18.57 5.71
CA VAL A 135 -6.12 -19.34 6.91
C VAL A 135 -5.10 -20.40 6.52
N ALA A 136 -3.97 -20.44 7.22
CA ALA A 136 -2.94 -21.43 6.97
C ALA A 136 -3.43 -22.82 7.35
N ASN A 137 -3.33 -23.79 6.44
CA ASN A 137 -3.56 -25.21 6.73
C ASN A 137 -2.21 -25.93 6.87
N TRP A 138 -1.69 -25.95 8.09
CA TRP A 138 -0.34 -26.46 8.38
C TRP A 138 -0.19 -27.98 8.21
N GLU A 139 -1.29 -28.73 8.17
CA GLU A 139 -1.29 -30.18 8.02
C GLU A 139 -1.20 -30.61 6.55
N ALA A 140 -1.76 -29.83 5.63
CA ALA A 140 -1.78 -30.12 4.19
C ALA A 140 -0.62 -29.48 3.41
N GLU A 141 -0.11 -28.34 3.87
CA GLU A 141 0.81 -27.51 3.10
C GLU A 141 2.21 -27.55 3.70
N LYS A 142 3.09 -28.37 3.10
CA LYS A 142 4.52 -28.37 3.42
C LYS A 142 5.09 -26.94 3.21
N LYS A 143 5.37 -26.24 4.32
CA LYS A 143 6.17 -25.01 4.44
C LYS A 143 5.55 -23.71 3.90
N LEU A 144 4.34 -23.35 4.33
CA LEU A 144 3.96 -21.92 4.29
C LEU A 144 4.79 -21.13 5.32
N PRO A 145 5.16 -19.87 5.02
CA PRO A 145 5.78 -19.00 6.01
C PRO A 145 4.72 -18.52 7.01
N GLN A 146 5.17 -18.10 8.19
CA GLN A 146 4.30 -17.37 9.11
C GLN A 146 3.74 -16.13 8.40
N PHE A 147 2.42 -15.95 8.42
CA PHE A 147 1.74 -14.88 7.68
C PHE A 147 2.14 -13.47 8.14
N MET A 148 2.59 -13.32 9.38
CA MET A 148 3.17 -12.07 9.88
C MET A 148 4.45 -11.65 9.14
N LYS A 149 5.14 -12.60 8.48
CA LYS A 149 6.34 -12.35 7.67
C LYS A 149 6.02 -12.16 6.19
N LEU A 150 4.75 -12.15 5.80
CA LEU A 150 4.33 -11.84 4.45
C LEU A 150 4.04 -10.35 4.28
N VAL A 151 4.34 -9.84 3.09
CA VAL A 151 3.96 -8.51 2.63
C VAL A 151 3.13 -8.66 1.38
N ALA A 152 1.89 -8.16 1.38
CA ALA A 152 1.10 -8.08 0.16
C ALA A 152 1.72 -7.02 -0.76
N VAL A 153 2.07 -7.41 -1.98
CA VAL A 153 2.79 -6.53 -2.92
C VAL A 153 1.95 -6.13 -4.13
N ALA A 154 0.99 -6.96 -4.54
CA ALA A 154 0.11 -6.71 -5.66
C ALA A 154 -1.13 -7.63 -5.62
N SER A 155 -2.13 -7.30 -6.43
CA SER A 155 -3.13 -8.26 -6.89
C SER A 155 -3.08 -8.37 -8.42
N TRP A 156 -3.57 -9.49 -8.95
CA TRP A 156 -3.60 -9.79 -10.38
C TRP A 156 -4.99 -10.33 -10.76
N ARG A 157 -5.33 -10.28 -12.06
CA ARG A 157 -6.63 -10.76 -12.62
C ARG A 157 -7.80 -10.17 -11.83
N ASN A 158 -7.84 -8.85 -11.70
CA ASN A 158 -8.93 -8.16 -11.01
C ASN A 158 -9.18 -8.70 -9.59
N GLY A 159 -8.10 -8.97 -8.85
CA GLY A 159 -8.20 -9.48 -7.48
C GLY A 159 -8.38 -10.99 -7.33
N GLU A 160 -8.42 -11.77 -8.41
CA GLU A 160 -8.45 -13.23 -8.32
C GLU A 160 -7.19 -13.83 -7.70
N VAL A 161 -6.05 -13.13 -7.80
CA VAL A 161 -4.79 -13.57 -7.22
C VAL A 161 -4.18 -12.45 -6.39
N ILE A 162 -3.77 -12.75 -5.16
CA ILE A 162 -3.01 -11.85 -4.30
C ILE A 162 -1.57 -12.35 -4.23
N MET A 163 -0.61 -11.46 -4.49
CA MET A 163 0.81 -11.78 -4.44
C MET A 163 1.40 -11.31 -3.12
N PHE A 164 2.08 -12.23 -2.44
CA PHE A 164 2.82 -11.98 -1.21
C PHE A 164 4.31 -12.20 -1.43
N LYS A 165 5.12 -11.36 -0.80
CA LYS A 165 6.57 -11.54 -0.68
C LYS A 165 6.89 -11.87 0.78
N ALA A 166 7.65 -12.93 1.03
CA ALA A 166 8.15 -13.19 2.38
C ALA A 166 9.32 -12.26 2.72
N ILE A 167 9.32 -11.75 3.94
CA ILE A 167 10.46 -11.10 4.56
C ILE A 167 11.18 -12.18 5.36
N GLU A 168 12.30 -12.69 4.85
CA GLU A 168 13.19 -13.55 5.63
C GLU A 168 14.33 -12.74 6.26
N ASN A 169 14.68 -13.09 7.50
CA ASN A 169 15.75 -12.44 8.26
C ASN A 169 17.16 -13.02 7.93
N PHE A 170 17.28 -13.96 6.99
CA PHE A 170 18.53 -14.69 6.77
C PHE A 170 19.42 -14.05 5.70
N VAL A 171 20.66 -13.81 6.09
CA VAL A 171 21.64 -12.90 5.46
C VAL A 171 22.40 -13.51 4.26
N TRP A 172 22.04 -14.71 3.77
CA TRP A 172 22.93 -15.42 2.83
C TRP A 172 22.30 -15.98 1.56
N ASP A 173 20.97 -16.10 1.48
CA ASP A 173 20.27 -16.53 0.27
C ASP A 173 19.43 -15.39 -0.30
N HIS A 174 19.87 -14.83 -1.42
CA HIS A 174 19.23 -13.69 -2.10
C HIS A 174 17.92 -14.05 -2.83
N HIS A 175 17.18 -15.03 -2.35
CA HIS A 175 15.96 -15.49 -2.99
C HIS A 175 14.72 -14.82 -2.37
N ASP A 176 14.08 -13.97 -3.17
CA ASP A 176 12.77 -13.43 -2.84
C ASP A 176 11.73 -14.57 -2.94
N PHE A 177 11.27 -15.10 -1.80
CA PHE A 177 10.17 -16.07 -1.80
C PHE A 177 8.85 -15.36 -2.07
N ILE A 178 8.20 -15.74 -3.17
CA ILE A 178 6.92 -15.19 -3.61
C ILE A 178 5.85 -16.25 -3.40
N TYR A 179 4.70 -15.84 -2.90
CA TYR A 179 3.52 -16.69 -2.72
C TYR A 179 2.35 -16.07 -3.47
N LEU A 180 1.59 -16.92 -4.15
CA LEU A 180 0.37 -16.54 -4.84
C LEU A 180 -0.80 -17.18 -4.11
N TYR A 181 -1.74 -16.36 -3.69
CA TYR A 181 -3.01 -16.80 -3.14
C TYR A 181 -4.09 -16.64 -4.20
N ASP A 182 -4.73 -17.74 -4.58
CA ASP A 182 -5.90 -17.72 -5.47
C ASP A 182 -7.17 -17.55 -4.62
N THR A 183 -7.93 -16.49 -4.86
CA THR A 183 -9.10 -16.16 -4.04
C THR A 183 -10.30 -17.06 -4.31
N LYS A 184 -10.35 -17.72 -5.48
CA LYS A 184 -11.42 -18.66 -5.86
C LYS A 184 -11.18 -20.03 -5.26
N SER A 185 -9.98 -20.59 -5.44
CA SER A 185 -9.62 -21.90 -4.90
C SER A 185 -9.28 -21.84 -3.40
N LYS A 186 -8.98 -20.65 -2.88
CA LYS A 186 -8.52 -20.42 -1.50
C LYS A 186 -7.21 -21.15 -1.16
N GLU A 187 -6.37 -21.36 -2.17
CA GLU A 187 -5.07 -22.01 -2.01
C GLU A 187 -3.94 -21.00 -2.10
N MET A 188 -2.93 -21.16 -1.24
CA MET A 188 -1.67 -20.44 -1.34
C MET A 188 -0.60 -21.36 -1.90
N LYS A 189 0.17 -20.89 -2.88
CA LYS A 189 1.27 -21.64 -3.48
C LYS A 189 2.52 -20.78 -3.56
N GLU A 190 3.66 -21.39 -3.24
CA GLU A 190 4.96 -20.80 -3.51
C GLU A 190 5.15 -20.67 -5.03
N PHE A 191 5.41 -19.45 -5.50
CA PHE A 191 5.74 -19.17 -6.88
C PHE A 191 7.24 -19.34 -7.08
N LYS A 192 7.61 -20.50 -7.62
CA LYS A 192 8.99 -20.85 -7.90
C LYS A 192 9.46 -20.19 -9.19
N MET A 193 10.24 -19.13 -9.05
CA MET A 193 10.90 -18.48 -10.17
C MET A 193 12.41 -18.79 -10.14
N LYS A 194 12.96 -19.25 -11.28
CA LYS A 194 14.40 -19.40 -11.44
C LYS A 194 15.02 -18.03 -11.72
N LEU A 195 15.35 -17.31 -10.65
CA LEU A 195 16.12 -16.07 -10.73
C LEU A 195 17.61 -16.39 -10.89
N GLN A 196 18.29 -15.71 -11.82
CA GLN A 196 19.75 -15.77 -11.90
C GLN A 196 20.36 -15.15 -10.64
N TYR A 197 21.54 -15.63 -10.23
CA TYR A 197 22.23 -15.10 -9.05
C TYR A 197 22.34 -13.57 -9.15
N VAL A 198 22.07 -12.85 -8.05
CA VAL A 198 22.05 -11.37 -7.93
C VAL A 198 20.83 -10.65 -8.54
N THR A 199 19.85 -11.34 -9.13
CA THR A 199 18.60 -10.69 -9.60
C THR A 199 17.59 -10.52 -8.46
N LYS A 200 17.03 -9.31 -8.31
CA LYS A 200 16.00 -8.98 -7.31
C LYS A 200 14.65 -8.80 -8.00
N PHE A 201 13.58 -9.32 -7.38
CA PHE A 201 12.23 -9.08 -7.85
C PHE A 201 11.69 -7.79 -7.21
N ILE A 202 11.49 -6.78 -8.05
CA ILE A 202 10.82 -5.53 -7.66
C ILE A 202 9.43 -5.57 -8.27
N PRO A 203 8.37 -5.86 -7.50
CA PRO A 203 7.02 -5.73 -8.01
C PRO A 203 6.78 -4.26 -8.36
N HIS A 204 6.62 -3.97 -9.66
CA HIS A 204 6.31 -2.62 -10.11
C HIS A 204 4.89 -2.25 -9.66
N ARG A 205 4.79 -1.36 -8.68
CA ARG A 205 3.52 -0.81 -8.20
C ARG A 205 3.00 0.21 -9.23
N SER A 206 2.40 -0.25 -10.32
CA SER A 206 1.48 0.59 -11.10
C SER A 206 0.15 0.74 -10.35
N SER A 207 0.17 1.30 -9.14
CA SER A 207 -1.08 1.56 -8.40
C SER A 207 -1.71 2.87 -8.90
N LEU A 208 -2.14 2.89 -10.16
CA LEU A 208 -3.14 3.86 -10.61
C LEU A 208 -4.49 3.31 -10.17
N VAL A 209 -4.83 3.46 -8.89
CA VAL A 209 -6.18 3.19 -8.40
C VAL A 209 -7.04 4.36 -8.87
N SER A 210 -7.95 4.12 -9.82
CA SER A 210 -8.93 5.11 -10.25
C SER A 210 -10.23 4.93 -9.48
N TRP A 211 -10.62 5.94 -8.72
CA TRP A 211 -11.90 5.95 -8.02
C TRP A 211 -12.94 6.61 -8.91
N ARG A 212 -14.01 5.90 -9.27
CA ARG A 212 -15.23 6.54 -9.74
C ARG A 212 -16.11 6.77 -8.52
N THR A 213 -16.37 8.03 -8.19
CA THR A 213 -17.54 8.35 -7.37
C THR A 213 -18.76 8.06 -8.22
N GLU A 214 -19.58 7.09 -7.83
CA GLU A 214 -20.98 7.07 -8.28
C GLU A 214 -21.59 8.39 -7.77
N MET A 215 -21.75 9.35 -8.68
CA MET A 215 -22.58 10.51 -8.43
C MET A 215 -24.00 10.09 -8.80
N ASP A 216 -24.89 10.10 -7.82
CA ASP A 216 -26.33 10.25 -8.07
C ASP A 216 -26.61 11.64 -8.67
#